data_AF-A0AAI8L9S2-F1
#
_entry.id   AF-A0AAI8L9S2-F1
#
_cell.length_a   1.000
_cell.length_b   1.000
_cell.length_c   1.000
_cell.angle_alpha   90.00
_cell.angle_beta   90.00
_cell.angle_gamma   90.00
#
_symmetry.space_group_name_H-M   'P 1'
#
loop_
_entity.id
_entity.type
_entity.pdbx_description
1 polymer ?
#
loop_
_entity_poly.entity_id
_entity_poly.type
_entity_poly.pdbx_seq_one_letter_code
_entity_poly.pdbx_strand_id
1 'polypeptide(L)'
;MKNVADLTREHWQGQRAEGGFHIYHQKMPIVATTLELLREHGPAGPAFWRFGREDRQNLWEAIGNPRRDAALARRAEEGRRRLAQQAAERAAQRPACADCGAKFTDDRWKTSVAVDWGGGDSHPHLCDDCKRVFYALLRCFWTGFHAGRGVSDEADGVCVAGELI
;
A
#
# COMPACT_ATOMS: atom_id res chain seq x y z
N MET A 1 -25.70 47.24 13.58
CA MET A 1 -24.30 47.20 13.06
C MET A 1 -23.74 45.81 13.29
N LYS A 2 -23.10 45.20 12.30
CA LYS A 2 -22.38 43.92 12.47
C LYS A 2 -21.02 44.20 13.14
N ASN A 3 -20.60 43.38 14.10
CA ASN A 3 -19.29 43.52 14.73
C ASN A 3 -18.20 43.09 13.74
N VAL A 4 -16.98 43.62 13.84
CA VAL A 4 -15.80 43.21 13.04
C VAL A 4 -15.61 41.68 13.03
N ALA A 5 -15.93 41.00 14.13
CA ALA A 5 -15.91 39.54 14.20
C ALA A 5 -16.87 38.89 13.20
N ASP A 6 -18.08 39.44 13.02
CA ASP A 6 -19.05 38.93 12.04
C ASP A 6 -18.58 39.17 10.60
N LEU A 7 -17.97 40.34 10.34
CA LEU A 7 -17.49 40.72 9.02
C LEU A 7 -16.28 39.90 8.56
N THR A 8 -15.44 39.46 9.50
CA THR A 8 -14.22 38.69 9.19
C THR A 8 -14.40 37.18 9.30
N ARG A 9 -15.61 36.71 9.63
CA ARG A 9 -15.93 35.30 9.93
C ARG A 9 -15.44 34.33 8.85
N GLU A 10 -15.57 34.70 7.58
CA GLU A 10 -15.15 33.88 6.46
C GLU A 10 -13.65 33.57 6.44
N HIS A 11 -12.81 34.39 7.08
CA HIS A 11 -11.36 34.20 7.10
C HIS A 11 -10.89 33.25 8.21
N TRP A 12 -11.74 32.91 9.20
CA TRP A 12 -11.30 32.14 10.37
C TRP A 12 -12.23 31.01 10.83
N GLN A 13 -13.54 31.01 10.52
CA GLN A 13 -14.52 30.08 11.12
C GLN A 13 -14.28 28.60 10.78
N GLY A 14 -13.61 28.34 9.65
CA GLY A 14 -13.47 26.99 9.11
C GLY A 14 -14.78 26.44 8.57
N GLN A 15 -14.70 25.35 7.82
CA GLN A 15 -15.85 24.68 7.21
C GLN A 15 -16.01 23.30 7.82
N ARG A 16 -17.23 22.90 8.17
CA ARG A 16 -17.48 21.57 8.71
C ARG A 16 -17.30 20.53 7.59
N ALA A 17 -16.48 19.51 7.85
CA ALA A 17 -16.21 18.44 6.91
C ALA A 17 -16.87 17.13 7.33
N GLU A 18 -17.01 16.25 6.35
CA GLU A 18 -17.42 14.88 6.56
C GLU A 18 -16.38 14.15 7.44
N GLY A 19 -16.84 13.61 8.58
CA GLY A 19 -15.97 13.09 9.64
C GLY A 19 -15.94 13.93 10.93
N GLY A 20 -16.76 14.98 11.04
CA GLY A 20 -17.05 15.66 12.32
C GLY A 20 -15.99 16.67 12.78
N PHE A 21 -15.05 17.04 11.92
CA PHE A 21 -14.04 18.07 12.18
C PHE A 21 -14.22 19.28 11.26
N HIS A 22 -13.62 20.42 11.64
CA HIS A 22 -13.60 21.61 10.80
C HIS A 22 -12.33 21.63 9.94
N ILE A 23 -12.44 22.04 8.68
CA ILE A 23 -11.31 22.31 7.79
C ILE A 23 -11.03 23.81 7.81
N TYR A 24 -9.77 24.16 8.05
CA TYR A 24 -9.29 25.53 8.12
C TYR A 24 -8.30 25.84 6.98
N HIS A 25 -8.41 25.14 5.85
CA HIS A 25 -7.58 25.42 4.69
C HIS A 25 -7.79 26.86 4.25
N GLN A 26 -6.70 27.61 4.08
CA GLN A 26 -6.71 29.05 3.77
C GLN A 26 -7.48 29.90 4.80
N LYS A 27 -7.59 29.44 6.06
CA LYS A 27 -8.16 30.21 7.17
C LYS A 27 -7.06 30.59 8.15
N MET A 28 -7.09 31.84 8.61
CA MET A 28 -6.16 32.34 9.61
C MET A 28 -6.67 31.97 11.02
N PRO A 29 -5.85 31.31 11.86
CA PRO A 29 -6.25 31.05 13.24
C PRO A 29 -6.21 32.36 14.04
N ILE A 30 -7.39 32.83 14.47
CA ILE A 30 -7.50 33.92 15.45
C ILE A 30 -7.63 33.28 16.83
N VAL A 31 -6.64 33.54 17.68
CA VAL A 31 -6.54 33.00 19.03
C VAL A 31 -6.43 34.15 20.01
N ALA A 32 -7.30 34.16 21.01
CA ALA A 32 -7.34 35.17 22.07
C ALA A 32 -7.03 34.52 23.42
N THR A 33 -6.35 35.26 24.29
CA THR A 33 -6.08 34.87 25.67
C THR A 33 -5.95 36.13 26.53
N THR A 34 -5.83 35.99 27.85
CA THR A 34 -5.51 37.10 28.76
C THR A 34 -4.30 36.73 29.61
N LEU A 35 -3.64 37.75 30.19
CA LEU A 35 -2.48 37.53 31.04
C LEU A 35 -2.84 36.72 32.29
N GLU A 36 -4.03 36.91 32.85
CA GLU A 36 -4.53 36.19 34.03
C GLU A 36 -4.62 34.68 33.74
N LEU A 37 -5.21 34.32 32.61
CA LEU A 37 -5.35 32.92 32.19
C LEU A 37 -4.02 32.26 31.88
N LEU A 38 -3.09 33.01 31.27
CA LEU A 38 -1.74 32.53 31.03
C LEU A 38 -0.98 32.31 32.34
N ARG A 39 -1.18 33.17 33.34
CA ARG A 39 -0.57 33.00 34.66
C ARG A 39 -1.15 31.80 35.42
N GLU A 40 -2.44 31.55 35.28
CA GLU A 40 -3.13 30.46 35.98
C GLU A 40 -2.88 29.08 35.34
N HIS A 41 -2.95 29.00 34.01
CA HIS A 41 -2.95 27.71 33.29
C HIS A 41 -1.68 27.47 32.46
N GLY A 42 -0.89 28.51 32.21
CA GLY A 42 0.26 28.44 31.30
C GLY A 42 -0.15 28.14 29.85
N PRO A 43 0.84 27.92 28.96
CA PRO A 43 0.58 27.65 27.55
C PRO A 43 0.00 26.26 27.26
N ALA A 44 0.21 25.31 28.18
CA ALA A 44 -0.22 23.92 28.07
C ALA A 44 -1.62 23.66 28.65
N GLY A 45 -2.17 24.59 29.44
CA GLY A 45 -3.52 24.51 29.99
C GLY A 45 -4.55 25.28 29.16
N PRO A 46 -5.83 25.32 29.60
CA PRO A 46 -6.94 25.90 28.86
C PRO A 46 -6.97 27.44 28.89
N ALA A 47 -5.90 28.09 28.44
CA ALA A 47 -5.77 29.55 28.45
C ALA A 47 -6.27 30.23 27.17
N PHE A 48 -6.37 29.50 26.05
CA PHE A 48 -6.59 30.10 24.73
C PHE A 48 -7.98 29.83 24.19
N TRP A 49 -8.63 30.87 23.69
CA TRP A 49 -9.89 30.76 22.95
C TRP A 49 -9.63 30.97 21.46
N ARG A 50 -9.93 29.95 20.65
CA ARG A 50 -9.92 30.08 19.19
C ARG A 50 -11.30 30.46 18.69
N PHE A 51 -11.35 31.48 17.85
CA PHE A 51 -12.59 31.89 17.21
C PHE A 51 -13.18 30.74 16.38
N GLY A 52 -14.49 30.51 16.54
CA GLY A 52 -15.20 29.39 15.90
C GLY A 52 -15.13 28.08 16.67
N ARG A 53 -14.60 28.07 17.90
CA ARG A 53 -14.69 26.97 18.86
C ARG A 53 -15.33 27.49 20.16
N GLU A 54 -16.04 26.62 20.85
CA GLU A 54 -16.76 26.95 22.08
C GLU A 54 -15.81 26.91 23.29
N ASP A 55 -14.92 25.93 23.34
CA ASP A 55 -14.07 25.68 24.51
C ASP A 55 -12.72 26.40 24.46
N ARG A 56 -12.21 26.74 25.65
CA ARG A 56 -10.81 27.11 25.84
C ARG A 56 -9.91 25.88 25.69
N GLN A 57 -8.75 26.10 25.09
CA GLN A 57 -7.80 25.08 24.68
C GLN A 57 -6.39 25.48 25.09
N ASN A 58 -5.47 24.52 25.04
CA ASN A 58 -4.05 24.83 25.05
C ASN A 58 -3.60 25.45 23.73
N LEU A 59 -2.40 26.04 23.71
CA LEU A 59 -1.89 26.77 22.54
C LEU A 59 -1.85 25.90 21.28
N TRP A 60 -1.41 24.65 21.42
CA TRP A 60 -1.23 23.71 20.30
C TRP A 60 -2.57 23.30 19.69
N GLU A 61 -3.57 23.02 20.52
CA GLU A 61 -4.92 22.67 20.06
C GLU A 61 -5.64 23.85 19.43
N ALA A 62 -5.44 25.06 19.98
CA ALA A 62 -6.01 26.30 19.48
C ALA A 62 -5.44 26.60 18.08
N ILE A 63 -4.12 26.62 17.90
CA ILE A 63 -3.50 26.87 16.58
C ILE A 63 -3.79 25.71 15.61
N GLY A 64 -3.68 24.47 16.11
CA GLY A 64 -3.79 23.26 15.32
C GLY A 64 -5.21 22.79 15.01
N ASN A 65 -5.30 21.57 14.52
CA ASN A 65 -6.57 20.90 14.23
C ASN A 65 -6.54 19.44 14.65
N PRO A 66 -6.46 19.17 15.97
CA PRO A 66 -6.28 17.82 16.49
C PRO A 66 -7.39 16.86 16.06
N ARG A 67 -8.62 17.35 15.87
CA ARG A 67 -9.74 16.53 15.38
C ARG A 67 -9.55 16.09 13.93
N ARG A 68 -9.02 16.96 13.06
CA ARG A 68 -8.65 16.59 11.68
C ARG A 68 -7.49 15.60 11.69
N ASP A 69 -6.46 15.86 12.49
CA ASP A 69 -5.26 15.02 12.51
C ASP A 69 -5.60 13.62 13.03
N ALA A 70 -6.44 13.53 14.06
CA ALA A 70 -6.99 12.26 14.53
C ALA A 70 -7.86 11.56 13.47
N ALA A 71 -8.66 12.29 12.70
CA ALA A 71 -9.46 11.71 11.62
C ALA A 71 -8.60 11.18 10.48
N LEU A 72 -7.55 11.90 10.09
CA LEU A 72 -6.57 11.45 9.09
C LEU A 72 -5.79 10.23 9.58
N ALA A 73 -5.39 10.21 10.85
CA ALA A 73 -4.72 9.07 11.46
C ALA A 73 -5.59 7.80 11.43
N ARG A 74 -6.88 7.92 11.75
CA ARG A 74 -7.85 6.80 11.63
C ARG A 74 -7.97 6.29 10.21
N ARG A 75 -8.15 7.19 9.23
CA ARG A 75 -8.21 6.81 7.80
C ARG A 75 -6.94 6.12 7.32
N ALA A 76 -5.77 6.59 7.77
CA ALA A 76 -4.49 5.98 7.44
C ALA A 76 -4.37 4.56 8.04
N GLU A 77 -4.81 4.38 9.28
CA GLU A 77 -4.84 3.07 9.94
C GLU A 77 -5.81 2.10 9.25
N GLU A 78 -7.02 2.54 8.92
CA GLU A 78 -7.98 1.76 8.15
C GLU A 78 -7.41 1.38 6.76
N GLY A 79 -6.74 2.31 6.10
CA GLY A 79 -6.03 2.05 4.83
C GLY A 79 -4.95 0.98 4.98
N ARG A 80 -4.11 1.06 6.03
CA ARG A 80 -3.10 0.03 6.35
C ARG A 80 -3.74 -1.33 6.58
N ARG A 81 -4.83 -1.40 7.37
CA ARG A 81 -5.56 -2.64 7.63
C ARG A 81 -6.13 -3.24 6.36
N ARG A 82 -6.73 -2.43 5.50
CA ARG A 82 -7.28 -2.88 4.22
C ARG A 82 -6.19 -3.40 3.29
N LEU A 83 -5.05 -2.73 3.20
CA LEU A 83 -3.91 -3.21 2.40
C LEU A 83 -3.35 -4.52 2.95
N ALA A 84 -3.23 -4.66 4.27
CA ALA A 84 -2.79 -5.89 4.91
C ALA A 84 -3.78 -7.05 4.66
N GLN A 85 -5.09 -6.79 4.74
CA GLN A 85 -6.12 -7.78 4.41
C GLN A 85 -6.03 -8.21 2.96
N GLN A 86 -5.93 -7.27 2.01
CA GLN A 86 -5.77 -7.59 0.59
C GLN A 86 -4.48 -8.35 0.30
N ALA A 87 -3.39 -8.04 0.99
CA ALA A 87 -2.14 -8.78 0.88
C ALA A 87 -2.27 -10.22 1.41
N ALA A 88 -2.97 -10.41 2.54
CA ALA A 88 -3.24 -11.72 3.11
C ALA A 88 -4.18 -12.55 2.22
N GLU A 89 -5.26 -11.96 1.70
CA GLU A 89 -6.17 -12.60 0.74
C GLU A 89 -5.44 -13.02 -0.53
N ARG A 90 -4.61 -12.14 -1.09
CA ARG A 90 -3.74 -12.47 -2.22
C ARG A 90 -2.81 -13.61 -1.85
N ALA A 91 -2.10 -13.54 -0.73
CA ALA A 91 -1.21 -14.62 -0.31
C ALA A 91 -1.94 -15.97 -0.11
N ALA A 92 -3.19 -15.96 0.35
CA ALA A 92 -4.02 -17.15 0.50
C ALA A 92 -4.45 -17.76 -0.85
N GLN A 93 -4.76 -16.91 -1.84
CA GLN A 93 -5.11 -17.31 -3.20
C GLN A 93 -3.91 -17.75 -4.05
N ARG A 94 -2.69 -17.61 -3.53
CA ARG A 94 -1.46 -17.90 -4.26
C ARG A 94 -1.41 -19.37 -4.68
N PRO A 95 -1.30 -19.67 -5.99
CA PRO A 95 -1.19 -21.03 -6.48
C PRO A 95 0.12 -21.68 -6.04
N ALA A 96 0.11 -23.02 -6.03
CA ALA A 96 1.27 -23.84 -5.79
C ALA A 96 1.70 -24.53 -7.10
N CYS A 97 2.99 -24.83 -7.20
CA CYS A 97 3.54 -25.64 -8.28
C CYS A 97 2.92 -27.04 -8.25
N ALA A 98 2.48 -27.53 -9.40
CA ALA A 98 1.93 -28.89 -9.53
C ALA A 98 2.98 -29.98 -9.26
N ASP A 99 4.25 -29.74 -9.59
CA ASP A 99 5.32 -30.74 -9.46
C ASP A 99 5.94 -30.76 -8.06
N CYS A 100 6.39 -29.60 -7.55
CA CYS A 100 7.12 -29.53 -6.29
C CYS A 100 6.27 -29.04 -5.10
N GLY A 101 5.01 -28.63 -5.32
CA GLY A 101 4.12 -28.14 -4.26
C GLY A 101 4.47 -26.76 -3.68
N ALA A 102 5.59 -26.15 -4.09
CA ALA A 102 6.00 -24.84 -3.60
C ALA A 102 5.04 -23.74 -4.04
N LYS A 103 4.69 -22.82 -3.11
CA LYS A 103 3.91 -21.63 -3.45
C LYS A 103 4.68 -20.74 -4.41
N PHE A 104 3.98 -20.17 -5.39
CA PHE A 104 4.61 -19.28 -6.37
C PHE A 104 5.14 -18.00 -5.71
N THR A 105 6.27 -17.50 -6.21
CA THR A 105 6.71 -16.13 -5.89
C THR A 105 5.73 -15.14 -6.52
N ASP A 106 5.72 -13.89 -6.04
CA ASP A 106 4.84 -12.86 -6.61
C ASP A 106 5.10 -12.63 -8.10
N ASP A 107 6.36 -12.65 -8.52
CA ASP A 107 6.70 -12.45 -9.93
C ASP A 107 6.29 -13.65 -10.79
N ARG A 108 6.55 -14.88 -10.31
CA ARG A 108 6.11 -16.10 -10.98
C ARG A 108 4.59 -16.12 -11.13
N TRP A 109 3.87 -15.76 -10.07
CA TRP A 109 2.41 -15.72 -10.08
C TRP A 109 1.87 -14.65 -11.05
N LYS A 110 2.46 -13.44 -11.09
CA LYS A 110 2.10 -12.44 -12.10
C LYS A 110 2.26 -12.97 -13.51
N THR A 111 3.37 -13.65 -13.80
CA THR A 111 3.61 -14.26 -15.12
C THR A 111 2.62 -15.39 -15.43
N SER A 112 2.21 -16.18 -14.44
CA SER A 112 1.29 -17.30 -14.65
C SER A 112 -0.15 -16.87 -14.96
N VAL A 113 -0.56 -15.68 -14.49
CA VAL A 113 -1.91 -15.13 -14.73
C VAL A 113 -1.94 -14.09 -15.86
N ALA A 114 -0.79 -13.70 -16.39
CA ALA A 114 -0.71 -12.79 -17.51
C ALA A 114 -1.30 -13.47 -18.77
N VAL A 115 -2.42 -12.94 -19.25
CA VAL A 115 -3.03 -13.36 -20.51
C VAL A 115 -2.55 -12.39 -21.59
N ASP A 116 -1.71 -12.86 -22.50
CA ASP A 116 -1.25 -12.08 -23.65
C ASP A 116 -1.79 -12.70 -24.96
N TRP A 117 -2.09 -11.84 -25.93
CA TRP A 117 -2.51 -12.23 -27.28
C TRP A 117 -1.31 -12.69 -28.13
N GLY A 118 -0.77 -13.87 -27.83
CA GLY A 118 0.29 -14.52 -28.62
C GLY A 118 1.46 -15.15 -27.86
N GLY A 119 1.55 -14.99 -26.53
CA GLY A 119 2.74 -15.35 -25.76
C GLY A 119 2.50 -15.56 -24.25
N GLY A 120 1.28 -15.96 -23.87
CA GLY A 120 0.98 -16.38 -22.50
C GLY A 120 1.94 -17.47 -22.01
N ASP A 121 2.16 -17.52 -20.70
CA ASP A 121 3.04 -18.50 -20.10
C ASP A 121 2.61 -19.93 -20.46
N SER A 122 3.49 -20.66 -21.15
CA SER A 122 3.19 -22.00 -21.65
C SER A 122 2.96 -23.04 -20.54
N HIS A 123 3.46 -22.78 -19.33
CA HIS A 123 3.35 -23.72 -18.19
C HIS A 123 2.91 -22.99 -16.92
N PRO A 124 1.66 -22.47 -16.87
CA PRO A 124 1.19 -21.60 -15.80
C PRO A 124 1.04 -22.30 -14.44
N HIS A 125 1.16 -23.63 -14.40
CA HIS A 125 1.05 -24.46 -13.19
C HIS A 125 2.41 -24.90 -12.62
N LEU A 126 3.54 -24.55 -13.26
CA LEU A 126 4.89 -24.93 -12.81
C LEU A 126 5.67 -23.73 -12.27
N CYS A 127 6.50 -23.90 -11.25
CA CYS A 127 7.48 -22.87 -10.87
C CYS A 127 8.62 -22.77 -11.90
N ASP A 128 9.42 -21.71 -11.86
CA ASP A 128 10.47 -21.47 -12.86
C ASP A 128 11.53 -22.59 -12.91
N ASP A 129 11.87 -23.17 -11.77
CA ASP A 129 12.85 -24.27 -11.70
C ASP A 129 12.28 -25.56 -12.30
N CYS A 130 11.06 -25.96 -11.93
CA CYS A 130 10.37 -27.10 -12.55
C CYS A 130 10.19 -26.88 -14.07
N LYS A 131 9.90 -25.65 -14.50
CA LYS A 131 9.81 -25.28 -15.91
C LYS A 131 11.14 -25.43 -16.64
N ARG A 132 12.27 -25.04 -16.03
CA ARG A 132 13.62 -25.26 -16.60
C ARG A 132 13.92 -26.75 -16.77
N VAL A 133 13.63 -27.57 -15.75
CA VAL A 133 13.81 -29.02 -15.81
C VAL A 133 12.95 -29.62 -16.92
N PHE A 134 11.70 -29.21 -17.03
CA PHE A 134 10.80 -29.65 -18.09
C PHE A 134 11.34 -29.34 -19.50
N TYR A 135 11.81 -28.11 -19.75
CA TYR A 135 12.43 -27.76 -21.03
C TYR A 135 13.74 -28.51 -21.29
N ALA A 136 14.55 -28.76 -20.26
CA ALA A 136 15.79 -29.54 -20.39
C ALA A 136 15.49 -31.00 -20.79
N LEU A 137 14.49 -31.63 -20.16
CA LEU A 137 14.03 -32.97 -20.50
C LEU A 137 13.47 -33.04 -21.92
N LEU A 138 12.62 -32.08 -22.31
CA LEU A 138 12.13 -31.96 -23.68
C LEU A 138 13.26 -31.83 -24.71
N ARG A 139 14.28 -31.02 -24.39
CA ARG A 139 15.44 -30.84 -25.27
C ARG A 139 16.23 -32.14 -25.43
N CYS A 140 16.56 -32.84 -24.34
CA CYS A 140 17.27 -34.13 -24.42
C CYS A 140 16.45 -35.22 -25.12
N PHE A 141 15.12 -35.23 -24.94
CA PHE A 141 14.24 -36.15 -25.67
C PHE A 141 14.26 -35.85 -27.18
N TRP A 142 14.18 -34.58 -27.56
CA TRP A 142 14.19 -34.17 -28.96
C TRP A 142 15.54 -34.45 -29.65
N THR A 143 16.67 -34.21 -28.97
CA THR A 143 18.00 -34.56 -29.50
C THR A 143 18.20 -36.07 -29.61
N GLY A 144 17.76 -36.86 -28.62
CA GLY A 144 17.79 -38.32 -28.69
C GLY A 144 16.91 -38.90 -29.82
N PHE A 145 15.73 -38.31 -30.05
CA PHE A 145 14.83 -38.69 -31.14
C PHE A 145 15.37 -38.33 -32.54
N HIS A 146 16.22 -37.30 -32.65
CA HIS A 146 16.94 -36.97 -33.89
C HIS A 146 18.21 -37.81 -34.08
N ALA A 147 18.93 -38.13 -33.00
CA ALA A 147 20.08 -39.06 -33.05
C ALA A 147 19.66 -40.48 -33.49
N GLY A 148 18.49 -40.96 -33.06
CA GLY A 148 17.92 -42.23 -33.52
C GLY A 148 17.43 -42.24 -34.98
N ARG A 149 17.35 -41.07 -35.64
CA ARG A 149 16.96 -40.91 -37.06
C ARG A 149 18.15 -40.70 -38.01
N GLY A 150 19.39 -40.90 -37.55
CA GLY A 150 20.56 -40.98 -38.43
C GLY A 150 20.90 -39.70 -39.18
N VAL A 151 20.70 -38.53 -38.58
CA VAL A 151 21.33 -37.28 -39.04
C VAL A 151 22.33 -36.88 -37.98
N SER A 152 23.56 -37.36 -38.13
CA SER A 152 24.71 -36.90 -37.35
C SER A 152 25.11 -35.53 -37.88
N ASP A 153 24.91 -34.50 -37.08
CA ASP A 153 25.81 -33.34 -37.09
C ASP A 153 26.31 -33.12 -35.67
N GLU A 154 27.62 -32.95 -35.63
CA GLU A 154 28.55 -32.96 -34.52
C GLU A 154 28.36 -31.71 -33.65
N ALA A 155 27.95 -31.88 -32.39
CA ALA A 155 28.12 -30.87 -31.35
C ALA A 155 28.03 -31.51 -29.96
N ASP A 156 29.13 -31.39 -29.22
CA ASP A 156 29.29 -31.79 -27.84
C ASP A 156 28.15 -31.29 -26.94
N GLY A 157 27.51 -32.21 -26.23
CA GLY A 157 26.46 -31.90 -25.27
C GLY A 157 26.03 -33.14 -24.51
N VAL A 158 26.87 -33.56 -23.56
CA VAL A 158 26.54 -34.66 -22.64
C VAL A 158 25.25 -34.30 -21.88
N CYS A 159 24.15 -34.98 -22.17
CA CYS A 159 22.98 -35.01 -21.28
C CYS A 159 23.37 -35.82 -20.03
N VAL A 160 23.96 -35.18 -19.02
CA VAL A 160 24.13 -35.82 -17.71
C VAL A 160 22.77 -35.82 -17.01
N ALA A 161 22.03 -36.91 -17.17
CA ALA A 161 20.94 -37.26 -16.29
C ALA A 161 21.55 -37.76 -14.98
N GLY A 162 21.75 -36.86 -14.00
CA GLY A 162 22.14 -37.28 -12.66
C GLY A 162 22.89 -36.22 -11.88
N GLU A 163 22.15 -35.43 -11.11
CA GLU A 163 22.36 -35.20 -9.67
C GLU A 163 21.20 -34.37 -9.13
N LEU A 164 20.15 -35.08 -8.75
CA LEU A 164 19.03 -34.57 -7.95
C LEU A 164 19.40 -34.77 -6.48
N ILE A 165 19.92 -33.73 -5.83
CA ILE A 165 19.69 -33.40 -4.41
C ILE A 165 19.55 -31.88 -4.31
#